data_AF-A0A9E4E659-F1
#
_entry.id   AF-A0A9E4E659-F1
#
_cell.length_a   1.000
_cell.length_b   1.000
_cell.length_c   1.000
_cell.angle_alpha   90.00
_cell.angle_beta   90.00
_cell.angle_gamma   90.00
#
_symmetry.space_group_name_H-M   'P 1'
#
loop_
_entity.id
_entity.type
_entity.pdbx_description
1 polymer ?
#
loop_
_entity_poly.entity_id
_entity_poly.type
_entity_poly.pdbx_seq_one_letter_code
_entity_poly.pdbx_strand_id
1 'polypeptide(L)'
;MQQQEQYQPIHADRHGSSFNLTLVIALVVLAMGIVIAQDPLMVAVGLAVAAFSWLTTPGQYMLYPDRLVIAYGKPRIRHVLFQDISEVQMLKFAFGSRLLVRLHKGSRILIQPRDAEEFESRFQGALESYMQQYGGPQEQQQEQQQQPQGEPPYQQPDDQDNWRSRE
;
A
#
# COMPACT_ATOMS: atom_id res chain seq x y z
N MET A 1 2.72 -19.50 -21.29
CA MET A 1 1.48 -18.83 -20.84
C MET A 1 1.04 -19.56 -19.59
N GLN A 2 1.36 -19.03 -18.41
CA GLN A 2 0.98 -19.66 -17.15
C GLN A 2 -0.55 -19.51 -17.01
N GLN A 3 -1.26 -20.64 -16.95
CA GLN A 3 -2.68 -20.68 -16.64
C GLN A 3 -2.84 -20.12 -15.23
N GLN A 4 -3.32 -18.89 -15.11
CA GLN A 4 -3.87 -18.39 -13.86
C GLN A 4 -5.16 -19.17 -13.66
N GLU A 5 -5.15 -20.16 -12.77
CA GLU A 5 -6.38 -20.75 -12.23
C GLU A 5 -7.29 -19.58 -11.85
N GLN A 6 -8.50 -19.55 -12.42
CA GLN A 6 -9.49 -18.52 -12.13
C GLN A 6 -9.99 -18.73 -10.70
N TYR A 7 -9.18 -18.35 -9.72
CA TYR A 7 -9.62 -18.17 -8.36
C TYR A 7 -10.66 -17.05 -8.42
N GLN A 8 -11.93 -17.37 -8.16
CA GLN A 8 -12.96 -16.33 -8.08
C GLN A 8 -12.78 -15.60 -6.74
N PRO A 9 -12.95 -14.26 -6.71
CA PRO A 9 -12.96 -13.53 -5.46
C PRO A 9 -14.15 -14.00 -4.60
N ILE A 10 -13.94 -14.11 -3.28
CA ILE A 10 -15.01 -14.38 -2.31
C ILE A 10 -16.03 -13.24 -2.35
N HIS A 11 -15.52 -12.02 -2.48
CA HIS A 11 -16.33 -10.82 -2.55
C HIS A 11 -15.62 -9.78 -3.41
N ALA A 12 -16.38 -9.07 -4.23
CA ALA A 12 -15.86 -8.00 -5.06
C ALA A 12 -16.78 -6.80 -4.97
N ASP A 13 -16.19 -5.64 -4.69
CA ASP A 13 -16.93 -4.39 -4.58
C ASP A 13 -16.25 -3.29 -5.39
N ARG A 14 -17.03 -2.32 -5.86
CA ARG A 14 -16.53 -1.17 -6.62
C ARG A 14 -16.06 -0.07 -5.67
N HIS A 15 -15.28 0.86 -6.20
CA HIS A 15 -14.99 2.09 -5.48
C HIS A 15 -16.28 2.89 -5.21
N GLY A 16 -16.41 3.44 -4.00
CA GLY A 16 -17.64 4.08 -3.53
C GLY A 16 -17.99 5.37 -4.26
N SER A 17 -17.02 6.03 -4.90
CA SER A 17 -17.30 7.10 -5.86
C SER A 17 -17.21 6.56 -7.29
N SER A 18 -18.34 6.61 -8.00
CA SER A 18 -18.35 6.43 -9.46
C SER A 18 -17.91 7.68 -10.23
N PHE A 19 -17.77 8.81 -9.54
CA PHE A 19 -17.51 10.11 -10.14
C PHE A 19 -16.08 10.58 -9.86
N ASN A 20 -15.30 10.71 -10.94
CA ASN A 20 -13.95 11.26 -10.89
C ASN A 20 -13.96 12.68 -11.46
N LEU A 21 -14.12 13.67 -10.58
CA LEU A 21 -14.21 15.09 -10.96
C LEU A 21 -12.97 15.54 -11.74
N THR A 22 -11.78 15.07 -11.37
CA THR A 22 -10.53 15.40 -12.08
C THR A 22 -10.57 14.92 -13.52
N LEU A 23 -11.08 13.71 -13.77
CA LEU A 23 -11.25 13.19 -15.12
C LEU A 23 -12.26 14.02 -15.92
N VAL A 24 -13.38 14.42 -15.30
CA VAL A 24 -14.39 15.27 -15.94
C VAL A 24 -13.79 16.63 -16.33
N ILE A 25 -13.08 17.29 -15.42
CA ILE A 25 -12.39 18.57 -15.71
C ILE A 25 -11.37 18.39 -16.83
N ALA A 26 -10.58 17.31 -16.79
CA ALA A 26 -9.59 17.02 -17.83
C ALA A 26 -10.25 16.87 -19.22
N LEU A 27 -11.41 16.20 -19.29
CA LEU A 27 -12.19 16.07 -20.53
C LEU A 27 -12.74 17.42 -21.01
N VAL A 28 -13.19 18.29 -20.11
CA VAL A 28 -13.65 19.64 -20.47
C VAL A 28 -12.50 20.49 -21.03
N VAL A 29 -11.34 20.48 -20.37
CA VAL A 29 -10.13 21.20 -20.85
C VAL A 29 -9.69 20.66 -22.21
N LEU A 30 -9.70 19.35 -22.38
CA LEU A 30 -9.39 18.71 -23.66
C LEU A 30 -10.37 19.13 -24.76
N ALA A 31 -11.67 19.11 -24.48
CA ALA A 31 -12.70 19.53 -25.44
C ALA A 31 -12.57 21.01 -25.80
N MET A 32 -12.31 21.90 -24.83
CA MET A 32 -12.01 23.31 -25.05
C MET A 32 -10.79 23.51 -25.94
N GLY A 33 -9.70 22.77 -25.67
CA GLY A 33 -8.47 22.80 -26.47
C GLY A 33 -8.70 22.40 -27.93
N ILE A 34 -9.56 21.41 -28.19
CA ILE A 34 -9.87 20.93 -29.55
C ILE A 34 -10.83 21.87 -30.28
N VAL A 35 -11.93 22.27 -29.62
CA VAL A 35 -13.09 22.89 -30.29
C VAL A 35 -12.99 24.42 -30.32
N ILE A 36 -12.47 25.04 -29.25
CA ILE A 36 -12.53 26.49 -29.06
C ILE A 36 -11.17 27.14 -29.28
N ALA A 37 -10.14 26.66 -28.58
CA ALA A 37 -8.82 27.30 -28.61
C ALA A 37 -7.92 26.80 -29.74
N GLN A 38 -8.15 25.58 -30.24
CA GLN A 38 -7.25 24.87 -31.17
C GLN A 38 -5.79 24.83 -30.68
N ASP A 39 -5.59 24.82 -29.36
CA ASP A 39 -4.27 24.89 -28.72
C ASP A 39 -3.75 23.48 -28.39
N PRO A 40 -2.65 23.03 -29.03
CA PRO A 40 -2.05 21.73 -28.77
C PRO A 40 -1.61 21.53 -27.32
N LEU A 41 -1.23 22.60 -26.62
CA LEU A 41 -0.78 22.50 -25.23
C LEU A 41 -1.94 22.13 -24.30
N MET A 42 -3.10 22.78 -24.46
CA MET A 42 -4.31 22.44 -23.69
C MET A 42 -4.74 20.99 -23.94
N VAL A 43 -4.68 20.52 -25.18
CA VAL A 43 -4.99 19.13 -25.52
C VAL A 43 -4.03 18.17 -24.81
N ALA A 44 -2.72 18.46 -24.87
CA ALA A 44 -1.70 17.65 -24.21
C ALA A 44 -1.91 17.60 -22.68
N VAL A 45 -2.20 18.75 -22.05
CA VAL A 45 -2.49 18.82 -20.61
C VAL A 45 -3.75 18.04 -20.26
N GLY A 46 -4.83 18.19 -21.02
CA GLY A 46 -6.08 17.45 -20.83
C GLY A 46 -5.85 15.93 -20.89
N LEU A 47 -5.10 15.45 -21.88
CA LEU A 47 -4.72 14.03 -21.99
C LEU A 47 -3.85 13.57 -20.82
N ALA A 48 -2.84 14.35 -20.44
CA ALA A 48 -1.93 14.00 -19.35
C ALA A 48 -2.68 13.86 -18.02
N VAL A 49 -3.56 14.81 -17.70
CA VAL A 49 -4.37 14.77 -16.47
C VAL A 49 -5.37 13.62 -16.50
N ALA A 50 -6.03 13.37 -17.64
CA ALA A 50 -6.95 12.25 -17.79
C ALA A 50 -6.24 10.90 -17.58
N ALA A 51 -5.08 10.69 -18.21
CA ALA A 51 -4.28 9.49 -18.06
C ALA A 51 -3.79 9.31 -16.61
N PHE A 52 -3.29 10.37 -15.98
CA PHE A 52 -2.85 10.34 -14.58
C PHE A 52 -4.01 9.99 -13.62
N SER A 53 -5.17 10.62 -13.83
CA SER A 53 -6.36 10.34 -13.03
C SER A 53 -6.80 8.89 -13.14
N TRP A 54 -6.82 8.34 -14.36
CA TRP A 54 -7.13 6.94 -14.61
C TRP A 54 -6.16 5.97 -13.92
N LEU A 55 -4.85 6.27 -13.93
CA LEU A 55 -3.81 5.43 -13.33
C LEU A 55 -3.82 5.44 -11.78
N THR A 56 -4.28 6.54 -11.18
CA THR A 56 -4.21 6.76 -9.73
C THR A 56 -5.51 6.49 -8.99
N THR A 57 -6.63 6.46 -9.70
CA THR A 57 -7.95 6.25 -9.09
C THR A 57 -8.25 4.77 -8.91
N PRO A 58 -8.60 4.31 -7.69
CA PRO A 58 -9.07 2.94 -7.46
C PRO A 58 -10.40 2.69 -8.18
N GLY A 59 -10.54 1.55 -8.85
CA GLY A 59 -11.78 1.16 -9.53
C GLY A 59 -12.56 0.08 -8.80
N GLN A 60 -11.87 -0.95 -8.31
CA GLN A 60 -12.49 -2.14 -7.74
C GLN A 60 -11.61 -2.76 -6.66
N TYR A 61 -12.25 -3.35 -5.66
CA TYR A 61 -11.66 -4.15 -4.60
C TYR A 61 -12.15 -5.59 -4.74
N MET A 62 -11.22 -6.54 -4.63
CA MET A 62 -11.52 -7.96 -4.74
C MET A 62 -10.88 -8.66 -3.55
N LEU A 63 -11.70 -9.35 -2.78
CA LEU A 63 -11.29 -10.11 -1.61
C LEU A 63 -11.13 -11.58 -2.00
N TYR A 64 -9.96 -12.13 -1.72
CA TYR A 64 -9.64 -13.54 -1.89
C TYR A 64 -9.36 -14.17 -0.53
N PRO A 65 -9.36 -15.51 -0.44
CA PRO A 65 -9.05 -16.24 0.80
C PRO A 65 -7.72 -15.86 1.47
N ASP A 66 -6.74 -15.38 0.72
CA ASP A 66 -5.37 -15.12 1.20
C ASP A 66 -4.91 -13.67 1.02
N ARG A 67 -5.70 -12.84 0.31
CA ARG A 67 -5.27 -11.50 -0.08
C ARG A 67 -6.43 -10.56 -0.41
N LEU A 68 -6.19 -9.28 -0.20
CA LEU A 68 -6.96 -8.19 -0.79
C LEU A 68 -6.28 -7.75 -2.09
N VAL A 69 -7.05 -7.65 -3.16
CA VAL A 69 -6.61 -7.08 -4.44
C VAL A 69 -7.31 -5.76 -4.68
N ILE A 70 -6.51 -4.74 -4.96
CA ILE A 70 -6.97 -3.40 -5.29
C ILE A 70 -6.64 -3.18 -6.77
N ALA A 71 -7.67 -3.16 -7.60
CA ALA A 71 -7.56 -2.85 -9.01
C ALA A 71 -7.71 -1.33 -9.19
N TYR A 72 -6.66 -0.71 -9.72
CA TYR A 72 -6.72 0.65 -10.25
C TYR A 72 -7.08 0.57 -11.74
N GLY A 73 -6.97 1.69 -12.47
CA GLY A 73 -6.97 1.63 -13.94
C GLY A 73 -5.94 0.62 -14.48
N LYS A 74 -6.25 -0.04 -15.60
CA LYS A 74 -5.32 -0.99 -16.24
C LYS A 74 -4.02 -0.26 -16.64
N PRO A 75 -2.82 -0.78 -16.38
CA PRO A 75 -2.50 -2.14 -15.92
C PRO A 75 -2.24 -2.27 -14.40
N ARG A 76 -2.50 -1.23 -13.59
CA ARG A 76 -2.04 -1.19 -12.20
C ARG A 76 -2.95 -2.00 -11.28
N ILE A 77 -2.39 -3.04 -10.67
CA ILE A 77 -3.04 -3.89 -9.67
C ILE A 77 -2.13 -3.99 -8.46
N ARG A 78 -2.68 -3.83 -7.25
CA ARG A 78 -1.95 -4.00 -5.99
C ARG A 78 -2.52 -5.21 -5.24
N HIS A 79 -1.65 -6.15 -4.90
CA HIS A 79 -1.97 -7.27 -4.01
C HIS A 79 -1.50 -6.94 -2.60
N VAL A 80 -2.36 -7.20 -1.61
CA VAL A 80 -2.10 -7.04 -0.18
C VAL A 80 -2.38 -8.38 0.47
N LEU A 81 -1.33 -9.11 0.85
CA LEU A 81 -1.47 -10.43 1.44
C LEU A 81 -1.99 -10.32 2.88
N PHE A 82 -2.84 -11.24 3.30
CA PHE A 82 -3.41 -11.23 4.66
C PHE A 82 -2.34 -11.39 5.74
N GLN A 83 -1.29 -12.16 5.49
CA GLN A 83 -0.12 -12.26 6.37
C GLN A 83 0.59 -10.92 6.64
N ASP A 84 0.42 -9.93 5.76
CA ASP A 84 1.03 -8.60 5.93
C ASP A 84 0.10 -7.63 6.67
N ILE A 85 -1.17 -8.00 6.88
CA ILE A 85 -2.19 -7.15 7.49
C ILE A 85 -2.19 -7.32 9.00
N SER A 86 -1.98 -6.22 9.71
CA SER A 86 -2.02 -6.19 11.16
C SER A 86 -3.40 -5.85 11.72
N GLU A 87 -4.13 -4.95 11.06
CA GLU A 87 -5.41 -4.43 11.55
C GLU A 87 -6.24 -3.89 10.38
N VAL A 88 -7.57 -4.05 10.46
CA VAL A 88 -8.54 -3.41 9.58
C VAL A 88 -9.48 -2.57 10.43
N GLN A 89 -9.57 -1.27 10.15
CA GLN A 89 -10.36 -0.33 10.93
C GLN A 89 -11.35 0.45 10.05
N MET A 90 -12.62 0.46 10.44
CA MET A 90 -13.64 1.31 9.82
C MET A 90 -13.49 2.77 10.28
N LEU A 91 -13.37 3.67 9.31
CA LEU A 91 -13.35 5.11 9.49
C LEU A 91 -14.62 5.72 8.88
N LYS A 92 -15.47 6.31 9.73
CA LYS A 92 -16.69 6.99 9.31
C LYS A 92 -16.39 8.46 9.03
N PHE A 93 -16.60 8.92 7.79
CA PHE A 93 -16.50 10.33 7.42
C PHE A 93 -17.87 10.88 7.03
N ALA A 94 -18.01 12.21 7.03
CA ALA A 94 -19.24 12.88 6.57
C ALA A 94 -19.61 12.54 5.11
N PHE A 95 -18.63 12.15 4.30
CA PHE A 95 -18.79 11.81 2.88
C PHE A 95 -18.65 10.30 2.60
N GLY A 96 -19.02 9.46 3.58
CA GLY A 96 -19.03 8.01 3.48
C GLY A 96 -17.97 7.31 4.33
N SER A 97 -18.15 6.00 4.50
CA SER A 97 -17.28 5.14 5.30
C SER A 97 -16.07 4.65 4.48
N ARG A 98 -14.93 4.47 5.13
CA ARG A 98 -13.68 3.98 4.53
C ARG A 98 -13.03 2.95 5.44
N LEU A 99 -12.28 2.03 4.87
CA LEU A 99 -11.51 1.05 5.63
C LEU A 99 -10.03 1.39 5.58
N LEU A 100 -9.42 1.52 6.76
CA LEU A 100 -7.99 1.65 6.95
C LEU A 100 -7.39 0.28 7.20
N VAL A 101 -6.67 -0.25 6.21
CA VAL A 101 -5.89 -1.49 6.32
C VAL A 101 -4.48 -1.12 6.76
N ARG A 102 -4.09 -1.55 7.96
CA ARG A 102 -2.73 -1.37 8.47
C ARG A 102 -1.91 -2.62 8.19
N LEU A 103 -0.67 -2.42 7.76
CA LEU A 103 0.27 -3.49 7.50
C LEU A 103 1.30 -3.57 8.64
N HIS A 104 1.83 -4.76 8.90
CA HIS A 104 2.87 -4.98 9.92
C HIS A 104 4.11 -4.11 9.73
N LYS A 105 4.44 -3.74 8.48
CA LYS A 105 5.55 -2.83 8.13
C LYS A 105 5.23 -1.34 8.38
N GLY A 106 4.15 -1.01 9.09
CA GLY A 106 3.73 0.36 9.42
C GLY A 106 3.03 1.12 8.29
N SER A 107 3.02 0.57 7.07
CA SER A 107 2.27 1.14 5.94
C SER A 107 0.76 1.03 6.17
N ARG A 108 0.00 2.00 5.65
CA ARG A 108 -1.46 2.06 5.78
C ARG A 108 -2.09 2.27 4.42
N ILE A 109 -3.20 1.59 4.17
CA ILE A 109 -3.96 1.67 2.91
C ILE A 109 -5.39 2.04 3.26
N LEU A 110 -5.85 3.17 2.72
CA LEU A 110 -7.24 3.59 2.85
C LEU A 110 -8.01 3.13 1.61
N ILE A 111 -9.05 2.33 1.80
CA ILE A 111 -9.96 1.90 0.74
C ILE A 111 -11.37 2.43 1.02
N GLN A 112 -12.13 2.66 -0.04
CA GLN A 112 -13.51 3.14 0.05
C GLN A 112 -14.38 2.26 -0.83
N PRO A 113 -14.78 1.08 -0.35
CA PRO A 113 -15.78 0.24 -1.01
C PRO A 113 -17.11 1.00 -1.13
N ARG A 114 -17.97 0.56 -2.04
CA ARG A 114 -19.31 1.14 -2.21
C ARG A 114 -20.21 0.74 -1.05
N ASP A 115 -20.13 -0.50 -0.61
CA ASP A 115 -20.74 -0.98 0.62
C ASP A 115 -19.64 -1.30 1.64
N ALA A 116 -19.21 -0.27 2.37
CA ALA A 116 -18.09 -0.41 3.30
C ALA A 116 -18.40 -1.39 4.44
N GLU A 117 -19.65 -1.44 4.92
CA GLU A 117 -20.04 -2.29 6.06
C GLU A 117 -20.09 -3.76 5.65
N GLU A 118 -20.70 -4.09 4.51
CA GLU A 118 -20.66 -5.47 3.99
C GLU A 118 -19.20 -5.87 3.69
N PHE A 119 -18.45 -5.00 3.03
CA PHE A 119 -17.07 -5.29 2.67
C PHE A 119 -16.20 -5.55 3.90
N GLU A 120 -16.34 -4.76 4.97
CA GLU A 120 -15.64 -4.98 6.24
C GLU A 120 -15.97 -6.35 6.83
N SER A 121 -17.26 -6.67 6.94
CA SER A 121 -17.72 -7.94 7.51
C SER A 121 -17.13 -9.14 6.76
N ARG A 122 -17.17 -9.09 5.41
CA ARG A 122 -16.56 -10.12 4.56
C ARG A 122 -15.04 -10.18 4.72
N PHE A 123 -14.39 -9.03 4.83
CA PHE A 123 -12.93 -8.95 5.00
C PHE A 123 -12.50 -9.55 6.33
N GLN A 124 -13.11 -9.15 7.45
CA GLN A 124 -12.80 -9.69 8.76
C GLN A 124 -13.02 -11.22 8.80
N GLY A 125 -14.14 -11.71 8.24
CA GLY A 125 -14.40 -13.14 8.17
C GLY A 125 -13.37 -13.91 7.33
N ALA A 126 -12.93 -13.34 6.19
CA ALA A 126 -11.88 -13.94 5.38
C ALA A 126 -10.52 -13.94 6.08
N LEU A 127 -10.18 -12.86 6.78
CA LEU A 127 -8.93 -12.72 7.54
C LEU A 127 -8.88 -13.70 8.71
N GLU A 128 -9.98 -13.83 9.46
CA GLU A 128 -10.09 -14.80 10.55
C GLU A 128 -9.97 -16.23 10.04
N SER A 129 -10.68 -16.57 8.95
CA SER A 129 -10.60 -17.90 8.32
C SER A 129 -9.18 -18.24 7.89
N TYR A 130 -8.46 -17.26 7.32
CA TYR A 130 -7.06 -17.41 6.95
C TYR A 130 -6.16 -17.68 8.16
N MET A 131 -6.32 -16.91 9.24
CA MET A 131 -5.54 -17.07 10.47
C MET A 131 -5.79 -18.43 11.14
N GLN A 132 -7.04 -18.92 11.13
CA GLN A 132 -7.38 -20.25 11.65
C GLN A 132 -6.72 -21.38 10.83
N GLN A 133 -6.65 -21.22 9.51
CA GLN A 133 -6.11 -22.26 8.62
C GLN A 133 -4.57 -22.29 8.58
N TYR A 134 -3.91 -21.13 8.59
CA TYR A 134 -2.46 -21.01 8.34
C TYR A 134 -1.66 -20.54 9.55
N GLY A 135 -2.32 -20.20 10.67
CA GLY A 135 -1.69 -19.53 11.81
C GLY A 135 -1.53 -18.03 11.57
N GLY A 136 -1.53 -17.25 12.67
CA GLY A 136 -1.30 -15.80 12.61
C GLY A 136 0.06 -15.44 12.00
N PRO A 137 0.30 -14.15 11.72
CA PRO A 137 1.59 -13.69 11.20
C PRO A 137 2.70 -14.23 12.10
N GLN A 138 3.65 -14.98 11.51
CA GLN A 138 4.86 -15.33 12.22
C GLN A 138 5.57 -14.03 12.53
N GLU A 139 5.43 -13.55 13.76
CA GLU A 139 6.36 -12.59 14.33
C GLU A 139 7.73 -13.25 14.16
N GLN A 140 8.46 -12.82 13.12
CA GLN A 140 9.89 -13.06 13.06
C GLN A 140 10.41 -12.43 14.34
N GLN A 141 10.65 -13.28 15.33
CA GLN A 141 11.48 -12.96 16.47
C GLN A 141 12.74 -12.37 15.85
N GLN A 142 12.85 -11.05 15.92
CA GLN A 142 14.14 -10.40 15.93
C GLN A 142 14.80 -10.94 17.20
N GLU A 143 15.42 -12.11 17.07
CA GLU A 143 16.50 -12.49 17.95
C GLU A 143 17.43 -11.29 18.00
N GLN A 144 17.46 -10.71 19.18
CA GLN A 144 18.47 -9.80 19.65
C GLN A 144 19.84 -10.34 19.23
N GLN A 145 20.42 -9.80 18.15
CA GLN A 145 21.84 -9.52 18.19
C GLN A 145 22.02 -8.24 19.03
N GLN A 146 21.77 -8.39 20.33
CA GLN A 146 22.60 -7.72 21.32
C GLN A 146 24.02 -8.18 21.00
N GLN A 147 24.76 -7.32 20.31
CA GLN A 147 26.20 -7.44 20.26
C GLN A 147 26.69 -7.57 21.71
N PRO A 148 27.47 -8.61 22.06
CA PRO A 148 28.32 -8.49 23.21
C PRO A 148 29.26 -7.32 22.91
N GLN A 149 29.09 -6.19 23.60
CA GLN A 149 30.18 -5.23 23.75
C GLN A 149 31.27 -5.93 24.55
N GLY A 150 32.11 -6.71 23.86
CA GLY A 150 33.44 -7.00 24.32
C GLY A 150 34.27 -5.74 24.08
N GLU A 151 34.59 -5.02 25.15
CA GLU A 151 35.61 -3.98 25.12
C GLU A 151 36.88 -4.54 24.47
N PRO A 152 37.51 -3.83 23.51
CA PRO A 152 38.88 -4.15 23.16
C PRO A 152 39.74 -3.87 24.39
N PRO A 153 40.65 -4.79 24.79
CA PRO A 153 41.57 -4.49 25.88
C PRO A 153 42.45 -3.33 25.40
N TYR A 154 42.32 -2.17 26.05
CA TYR A 154 43.31 -1.11 25.91
C TYR A 154 44.63 -1.67 26.44
N GLN A 155 45.52 -2.07 25.52
CA GLN A 155 46.92 -2.24 25.84
C GLN A 155 47.47 -0.84 26.11
N GLN A 156 47.64 -0.55 27.41
CA GLN A 156 48.47 0.52 27.91
C GLN A 156 49.92 0.26 27.45
N PRO A 157 50.57 1.15 26.70
CA PRO A 157 52.02 1.14 26.60
C PRO A 157 52.56 1.79 27.87
N ASP A 158 52.93 0.97 28.85
CA ASP A 158 53.87 1.37 29.90
C ASP A 158 55.26 1.44 29.26
N ASP A 159 55.62 2.63 28.77
CA ASP A 159 57.01 3.01 28.54
C ASP A 159 57.21 4.43 29.11
N GLN A 160 57.09 4.54 30.43
CA GLN A 160 57.92 5.47 31.17
C GLN A 160 59.33 4.87 31.28
N ASP A 161 60.34 5.74 31.16
CA ASP A 161 61.76 5.51 31.40
C ASP A 161 62.58 4.81 30.30
N ASN A 162 63.11 5.58 29.33
CA ASN A 162 64.57 5.55 29.05
C ASN A 162 65.09 6.66 28.10
N TRP A 163 65.17 7.93 28.54
CA TRP A 163 66.07 8.90 27.85
C TRP A 163 66.94 9.74 28.79
N ARG A 164 66.91 9.47 30.10
CA ARG A 164 68.02 9.81 30.99
C ARG A 164 69.05 8.69 30.96
N SER A 165 69.83 8.58 29.88
CA SER A 165 71.20 8.04 29.88
C SER A 165 71.76 8.02 28.46
N ARG A 166 72.82 8.81 28.26
CA ARG A 166 73.71 9.00 27.09
C ARG A 166 73.41 10.29 26.35
N GLU A 167 74.31 11.24 26.17
CA GLU A 167 75.68 11.53 26.61
C GLU A 167 75.85 13.06 26.41
#